data_AF-F2TTZ5-F1
#
_entry.id   AF-F2TTZ5-F1
#
_cell.length_a   1.000
_cell.length_b   1.000
_cell.length_c   1.000
_cell.angle_alpha   90.00
_cell.angle_beta   90.00
_cell.angle_gamma   90.00
#
_symmetry.space_group_name_H-M   'P 1'
#
loop_
_entity.id
_entity.type
_entity.pdbx_description
1 polymer ?
#
loop_
_entity_poly.entity_id
_entity_poly.type
_entity_poly.pdbx_seq_one_letter_code
_entity_poly.pdbx_strand_id
1 'polypeptide(L)'
;MPSNLEIASSFIRGAPPGELSDVVADIKALTPEGPSLISSLTLAFENYNEEQLATVKLPGGSENVIVSAYNKLDGNRYYDVESQTSFEFDHVTQTASSPQSYVLESQHSDLIKSLLKSLSTHAREHYPSCSYGVYPTDNDSAAAILLVANKYSPNNFWNGRYRAIYTVPIPSADTITGTIHINVHYYEDGNVSLNTTKPVSISLSPNSSADTIIKRIAAAERAQQLELSDAFSRLSEGAFKGLRRQLPITRQKVEWEKVGGYRLGQDISGGKGR
;
A
#
# COMPACT_ATOMS: atom_id res chain seq x y z
N MET A 1 25.11 -14.36 10.94
CA MET A 1 24.28 -14.78 9.80
C MET A 1 22.86 -14.83 10.30
N PRO A 2 21.89 -14.21 9.61
CA PRO A 2 20.49 -14.34 9.97
C PRO A 2 20.09 -15.82 9.87
N SER A 3 19.26 -16.27 10.82
CA SER A 3 18.67 -17.60 10.83
C SER A 3 17.70 -17.77 9.65
N ASN A 4 17.43 -19.02 9.27
CA ASN A 4 16.43 -19.32 8.22
C ASN A 4 15.05 -18.72 8.56
N LEU A 5 14.72 -18.66 9.85
CA LEU A 5 13.48 -18.04 10.34
C LEU A 5 13.45 -16.52 10.11
N GLU A 6 14.54 -15.81 10.41
CA GLU A 6 14.63 -14.37 10.17
C GLU A 6 14.58 -14.04 8.68
N ILE A 7 15.21 -14.86 7.84
CA ILE A 7 15.16 -14.69 6.38
C ILE A 7 13.74 -14.90 5.86
N ALA A 8 13.10 -16.02 6.22
CA ALA A 8 11.73 -16.33 5.81
C ALA A 8 10.72 -15.27 6.30
N SER A 9 10.89 -14.78 7.53
CA SER A 9 10.11 -13.67 8.08
C SER A 9 10.24 -12.40 7.24
N SER A 10 11.45 -12.08 6.76
CA SER A 10 11.65 -10.92 5.89
C SER A 10 11.01 -11.08 4.51
N PHE A 11 10.97 -12.29 3.95
CA PHE A 11 10.24 -12.58 2.71
C PHE A 11 8.73 -12.41 2.86
N ILE A 12 8.14 -12.89 3.97
CA ILE A 12 6.72 -12.67 4.27
C ILE A 12 6.39 -11.18 4.33
N ARG A 13 7.20 -10.39 5.07
CA ARG A 13 6.99 -8.93 5.18
C ARG A 13 7.20 -8.18 3.86
N GLY A 14 8.10 -8.69 3.02
CA GLY A 14 8.42 -8.11 1.70
C GLY A 14 7.48 -8.53 0.58
N ALA A 15 6.47 -9.37 0.84
CA ALA A 15 5.60 -9.91 -0.20
C ALA A 15 4.80 -8.80 -0.92
N PRO A 16 4.82 -8.73 -2.26
CA PRO A 16 3.99 -7.79 -3.00
C PRO A 16 2.50 -7.98 -2.71
N PRO A 17 1.68 -6.93 -2.87
CA PRO A 17 0.25 -7.04 -2.61
C PRO A 17 -0.39 -8.06 -3.55
N GLY A 18 -1.12 -9.03 -2.99
CA GLY A 18 -1.78 -10.09 -3.76
C GLY A 18 -0.89 -11.30 -4.10
N GLU A 19 0.36 -11.34 -3.63
CA GLU A 19 1.33 -12.40 -3.97
C GLU A 19 1.89 -13.13 -2.73
N LEU A 20 1.31 -12.89 -1.55
CA LEU A 20 1.76 -13.53 -0.31
C LEU A 20 1.69 -15.06 -0.39
N SER A 21 0.64 -15.63 -0.99
CA SER A 21 0.50 -17.08 -1.13
C SER A 21 1.61 -17.69 -1.98
N ASP A 22 2.06 -16.98 -3.01
CA ASP A 22 3.14 -17.42 -3.90
C ASP A 22 4.48 -17.37 -3.16
N VAL A 23 4.74 -16.28 -2.43
CA VAL A 23 5.92 -16.16 -1.56
C VAL A 23 5.97 -17.28 -0.51
N VAL A 24 4.82 -17.63 0.08
CA VAL A 24 4.73 -18.76 1.02
C VAL A 24 5.03 -20.09 0.34
N ALA A 25 4.57 -20.30 -0.89
CA ALA A 25 4.88 -21.50 -1.66
C ALA A 25 6.39 -21.59 -1.96
N ASP A 26 7.01 -20.47 -2.32
CA ASP A 26 8.45 -20.39 -2.57
C ASP A 26 9.28 -20.67 -1.31
N ILE A 27 8.91 -20.10 -0.17
CA ILE A 27 9.55 -20.40 1.12
C ILE A 27 9.50 -21.89 1.43
N LYS A 28 8.34 -22.53 1.21
CA LYS A 28 8.19 -23.99 1.42
C LYS A 28 9.07 -24.80 0.48
N ALA A 29 9.23 -24.37 -0.76
CA ALA A 29 10.09 -25.05 -1.75
C ALA A 29 11.58 -24.89 -1.43
N LEU A 30 11.99 -23.73 -0.90
CA LEU A 30 13.37 -23.41 -0.58
C LEU A 30 13.85 -23.97 0.77
N THR A 31 12.94 -24.42 1.63
CA THR A 31 13.27 -24.84 3.00
C THR A 31 12.94 -26.32 3.25
N PRO A 32 13.92 -27.16 3.66
CA PRO A 32 13.68 -28.56 3.99
C PRO A 32 12.71 -28.78 5.17
N GLU A 33 12.62 -27.79 6.07
CA GLU A 33 11.74 -27.77 7.24
C GLU A 33 10.34 -27.20 6.95
N GLY A 34 9.99 -27.02 5.66
CA GLY A 34 8.88 -26.21 5.15
C GLY A 34 7.66 -26.07 6.07
N PRO A 35 6.94 -27.14 6.44
CA PRO A 35 5.73 -27.04 7.26
C PRO A 35 5.96 -26.50 8.68
N SER A 36 7.03 -26.91 9.36
CA SER A 36 7.32 -26.44 10.73
C SER A 36 7.76 -24.99 10.73
N LEU A 37 8.50 -24.56 9.72
CA LEU A 37 8.97 -23.17 9.62
C LEU A 37 7.79 -22.18 9.48
N ILE A 38 6.80 -22.50 8.65
CA ILE A 38 5.62 -21.62 8.43
C ILE A 38 4.85 -21.39 9.74
N SER A 39 4.70 -22.43 10.57
CA SER A 39 4.02 -22.29 11.87
C SER A 39 4.73 -21.31 12.82
N SER A 40 6.05 -21.20 12.71
CA SER A 40 6.86 -20.25 13.49
C SER A 40 6.82 -18.81 12.95
N LEU A 41 6.23 -18.56 11.78
CA LEU A 41 6.16 -17.25 11.14
C LEU A 41 4.86 -16.48 11.44
N THR A 42 4.03 -16.96 12.37
CA THR A 42 2.71 -16.37 12.69
C THR A 42 2.78 -14.85 12.91
N LEU A 43 3.76 -14.36 13.69
CA LEU A 43 3.95 -12.92 13.92
C LEU A 43 4.32 -12.14 12.64
N ALA A 44 5.05 -12.76 11.71
CA ALA A 44 5.38 -12.12 10.43
C ALA A 44 4.14 -11.95 9.56
N PHE A 45 3.26 -12.97 9.53
CA PHE A 45 1.97 -12.90 8.85
C PHE A 45 1.04 -11.87 9.49
N GLU A 46 0.96 -11.83 10.81
CA GLU A 46 0.16 -10.86 11.55
C GLU A 46 0.57 -9.42 11.21
N ASN A 47 1.85 -9.10 11.36
CA ASN A 47 2.39 -7.79 11.01
C ASN A 47 2.14 -7.45 9.54
N TYR A 48 2.39 -8.40 8.62
CA TYR A 48 2.13 -8.18 7.20
C TYR A 48 0.66 -7.85 6.95
N ASN A 49 -0.26 -8.66 7.47
CA ASN A 49 -1.69 -8.49 7.23
C ASN A 49 -2.21 -7.17 7.81
N GLU A 50 -1.80 -6.82 9.03
CA GLU A 50 -2.22 -5.56 9.67
C GLU A 50 -1.63 -4.33 8.98
N GLU A 51 -0.33 -4.32 8.68
CA GLU A 51 0.31 -3.20 7.97
C GLU A 51 -0.29 -3.02 6.57
N GLN A 52 -0.58 -4.12 5.88
CA GLN A 52 -1.12 -4.11 4.53
C GLN A 52 -2.62 -3.86 4.46
N LEU A 53 -3.30 -3.67 5.60
CA LEU A 53 -4.75 -3.55 5.69
C LEU A 53 -5.44 -4.70 4.93
N ALA A 54 -5.05 -5.94 5.24
CA ALA A 54 -5.56 -7.12 4.56
C ALA A 54 -7.09 -7.12 4.58
N THR A 55 -7.68 -7.51 3.45
CA THR A 55 -9.13 -7.49 3.27
C THR A 55 -9.67 -8.91 3.21
N VAL A 56 -10.73 -9.19 3.95
CA VAL A 56 -11.33 -10.53 4.03
C VAL A 56 -12.85 -10.46 3.99
N LYS A 57 -13.51 -11.44 3.36
CA LYS A 57 -14.96 -11.60 3.44
C LYS A 57 -15.33 -12.40 4.68
N LEU A 58 -16.30 -11.91 5.43
CA LEU A 58 -16.86 -12.66 6.54
C LEU A 58 -17.74 -13.82 6.03
N PRO A 59 -17.83 -14.94 6.75
CA PRO A 59 -18.78 -16.00 6.42
C PRO A 59 -20.22 -15.45 6.33
N GLY A 60 -20.83 -15.53 5.15
CA GLY A 60 -22.17 -15.00 4.87
C GLY A 60 -22.23 -13.51 4.51
N GLY A 61 -21.11 -12.78 4.52
CA GLY A 61 -21.01 -11.38 4.09
C GLY A 61 -20.74 -11.21 2.59
N SER A 62 -21.21 -10.11 2.00
CA SER A 62 -20.93 -9.76 0.60
C SER A 62 -19.67 -8.89 0.45
N GLU A 63 -19.46 -7.99 1.41
CA GLU A 63 -18.38 -7.01 1.43
C GLU A 63 -17.12 -7.52 2.12
N ASN A 64 -15.98 -6.94 1.77
CA ASN A 64 -14.71 -7.19 2.43
C ASN A 64 -14.54 -6.24 3.62
N VAL A 65 -14.08 -6.77 4.77
CA VAL A 65 -13.68 -6.00 5.95
C VAL A 65 -12.15 -5.94 6.08
N ILE A 66 -11.65 -4.94 6.81
CA ILE A 66 -10.22 -4.71 7.02
C ILE A 66 -9.70 -5.47 8.24
N VAL A 67 -8.48 -5.98 8.15
CA VAL A 67 -7.66 -6.46 9.28
C VAL A 67 -6.55 -5.46 9.53
N SER A 68 -6.52 -4.86 10.72
CA SER A 68 -5.54 -3.85 11.11
C SER A 68 -5.34 -3.80 12.63
N ALA A 69 -4.24 -3.19 13.07
CA ALA A 69 -4.02 -2.93 14.49
C ALA A 69 -5.11 -2.03 15.12
N TYR A 70 -5.80 -1.19 14.32
CA TYR A 70 -6.82 -0.26 14.80
C TYR A 70 -8.16 -0.91 15.14
N ASN A 71 -8.41 -2.12 14.64
CA ASN A 71 -9.67 -2.84 14.84
C ASN A 71 -9.46 -4.22 15.47
N LYS A 72 -8.34 -4.38 16.17
CA LYS A 72 -7.96 -5.60 16.85
C LYS A 72 -8.57 -5.65 18.25
N LEU A 73 -9.07 -6.82 18.63
CA LEU A 73 -9.51 -7.20 19.97
C LEU A 73 -8.49 -8.17 20.58
N ASP A 74 -8.86 -8.89 21.64
CA ASP A 74 -7.97 -9.89 22.23
C ASP A 74 -7.63 -11.03 21.26
N GLY A 75 -6.35 -11.39 21.19
CA GLY A 75 -5.83 -12.46 20.33
C GLY A 75 -5.91 -12.11 18.85
N ASN A 76 -6.46 -13.03 18.04
CA ASN A 76 -6.59 -12.88 16.58
C ASN A 76 -8.01 -12.46 16.17
N ARG A 77 -8.71 -11.75 17.07
CA ARG A 77 -10.08 -11.30 16.82
C ARG A 77 -10.07 -9.84 16.40
N TYR A 78 -10.85 -9.52 15.38
CA TYR A 78 -11.00 -8.18 14.83
C TYR A 78 -12.48 -7.81 14.81
N TYR A 79 -12.78 -6.53 14.66
CA TYR A 79 -14.16 -6.06 14.52
C TYR A 79 -14.34 -5.10 13.35
N ASP A 80 -15.54 -5.06 12.82
CA ASP A 80 -15.96 -4.12 11.80
C ASP A 80 -17.14 -3.29 12.29
N VAL A 81 -17.03 -1.97 12.12
CA VAL A 81 -18.01 -1.00 12.63
C VAL A 81 -19.24 -0.92 11.71
N GLU A 82 -19.07 -1.09 10.40
CA GLU A 82 -20.18 -1.00 9.43
C GLU A 82 -21.12 -2.21 9.58
N SER A 83 -20.57 -3.42 9.62
CA SER A 83 -21.31 -4.67 9.80
C SER A 83 -21.63 -5.02 11.26
N GLN A 84 -21.12 -4.25 12.23
CA GLN A 84 -21.32 -4.49 13.67
C GLN A 84 -20.97 -5.93 14.07
N THR A 85 -19.87 -6.45 13.53
CA THR A 85 -19.49 -7.85 13.66
C THR A 85 -18.02 -7.96 14.08
N SER A 86 -17.74 -8.84 15.04
CA SER A 86 -16.39 -9.31 15.34
C SER A 86 -16.14 -10.68 14.73
N PHE A 87 -14.90 -10.98 14.40
CA PHE A 87 -14.51 -12.21 13.71
C PHE A 87 -13.08 -12.63 14.08
N GLU A 88 -12.81 -13.92 14.04
CA GLU A 88 -11.45 -14.46 14.14
C GLU A 88 -10.80 -14.43 12.75
N PHE A 89 -9.51 -14.12 12.71
CA PHE A 89 -8.73 -14.10 11.48
C PHE A 89 -7.51 -15.02 11.60
N ASP A 90 -7.41 -15.99 10.69
CA ASP A 90 -6.20 -16.80 10.54
C ASP A 90 -5.23 -16.06 9.62
N HIS A 91 -4.13 -15.57 10.19
CA HIS A 91 -3.13 -14.78 9.47
C HIS A 91 -2.37 -15.58 8.40
N VAL A 92 -2.27 -16.91 8.54
CA VAL A 92 -1.53 -17.78 7.61
C VAL A 92 -2.40 -18.10 6.39
N THR A 93 -3.66 -18.46 6.60
CA THR A 93 -4.59 -18.78 5.52
C THR A 93 -5.32 -17.56 4.96
N GLN A 94 -5.25 -16.42 5.65
CA GLN A 94 -5.98 -15.18 5.35
C GLN A 94 -7.51 -15.37 5.29
N THR A 95 -8.06 -16.19 6.19
CA THR A 95 -9.50 -16.49 6.25
C THR A 95 -10.14 -15.98 7.54
N ALA A 96 -11.37 -15.47 7.42
CA ALA A 96 -12.19 -15.07 8.56
C ALA A 96 -13.12 -16.20 9.00
N SER A 97 -13.36 -16.29 10.32
CA SER A 97 -14.25 -17.28 10.93
C SER A 97 -14.93 -16.73 12.18
N SER A 98 -15.81 -17.55 12.77
CA SER A 98 -16.46 -17.26 14.06
C SER A 98 -17.12 -15.86 14.16
N PRO A 99 -17.95 -15.41 13.19
CA PRO A 99 -18.58 -14.09 13.24
C PRO A 99 -19.53 -13.98 14.45
N GLN A 100 -19.45 -12.88 15.19
CA GLN A 100 -20.29 -12.58 16.35
C GLN A 100 -20.73 -11.12 16.33
N SER A 101 -21.94 -10.83 16.82
CA SER A 101 -22.40 -9.46 16.99
C SER A 101 -21.42 -8.67 17.87
N TYR A 102 -21.06 -7.47 17.44
CA TYR A 102 -20.18 -6.57 18.17
C TYR A 102 -20.73 -5.16 18.15
N VAL A 103 -20.84 -4.55 19.32
CA VAL A 103 -21.29 -3.16 19.47
C VAL A 103 -20.06 -2.30 19.69
N LEU A 104 -19.92 -1.24 18.89
CA LEU A 104 -18.82 -0.28 19.05
C LEU A 104 -18.85 0.35 20.45
N GLU A 105 -17.77 0.14 21.21
CA GLU A 105 -17.53 0.79 22.50
C GLU A 105 -16.68 2.05 22.30
N SER A 106 -17.31 3.23 22.34
CA SER A 106 -16.65 4.54 22.26
C SER A 106 -17.58 5.63 22.80
N GLN A 107 -17.03 6.62 23.51
CA GLN A 107 -17.76 7.82 23.94
C GLN A 107 -18.10 8.73 22.75
N HIS A 108 -17.45 8.51 21.61
CA HIS A 108 -17.57 9.29 20.38
C HIS A 108 -18.19 8.47 19.23
N SER A 109 -19.02 7.47 19.56
CA SER A 109 -19.63 6.55 18.58
C SER A 109 -20.38 7.26 17.45
N ASP A 110 -21.03 8.39 17.74
CA ASP A 110 -21.80 9.15 16.74
C ASP A 110 -20.89 9.85 15.72
N LEU A 111 -19.75 10.37 16.17
CA LEU A 111 -18.72 10.95 15.29
C LEU A 111 -18.11 9.86 14.40
N ILE A 112 -17.74 8.71 14.98
CA ILE A 112 -17.17 7.57 14.26
C ILE A 112 -18.14 7.08 13.17
N LYS A 113 -19.42 6.88 13.52
CA LYS A 113 -20.46 6.47 12.55
C LYS A 113 -20.68 7.52 11.45
N SER A 114 -20.60 8.82 11.80
CA SER A 114 -20.74 9.90 10.83
C SER A 114 -19.55 9.96 9.86
N LEU A 115 -18.32 9.80 10.36
CA LEU A 115 -17.10 9.68 9.55
C LEU A 115 -17.17 8.47 8.64
N LEU A 116 -17.54 7.31 9.16
CA LEU A 116 -17.68 6.07 8.41
C LEU A 116 -18.69 6.20 7.27
N LYS A 117 -19.86 6.80 7.54
CA LYS A 117 -20.88 7.06 6.51
C LYS A 117 -20.33 7.95 5.40
N SER A 118 -19.69 9.06 5.76
CA SER A 118 -19.14 10.01 4.78
C SER A 118 -17.99 9.38 3.97
N LEU A 119 -17.12 8.61 4.63
CA LEU A 119 -16.05 7.84 4.02
C LEU A 119 -16.58 6.80 3.05
N SER A 120 -17.67 6.10 3.39
CA SER A 120 -18.27 5.08 2.54
C SER A 120 -18.72 5.63 1.18
N THR A 121 -19.29 6.85 1.18
CA THR A 121 -19.69 7.55 -0.05
C THR A 121 -18.47 7.90 -0.88
N HIS A 122 -17.47 8.55 -0.27
CA HIS A 122 -16.20 8.91 -0.93
C HIS A 122 -15.49 7.68 -1.52
N ALA A 123 -15.35 6.62 -0.73
CA ALA A 123 -14.65 5.41 -1.12
C ALA A 123 -15.30 4.76 -2.35
N ARG A 124 -16.63 4.62 -2.35
CA ARG A 124 -17.38 4.01 -3.46
C ARG A 124 -17.39 4.87 -4.73
N GLU A 125 -17.33 6.19 -4.60
CA GLU A 125 -17.27 7.12 -5.74
C GLU A 125 -15.90 7.12 -6.43
N HIS A 126 -14.82 6.91 -5.68
CA HIS A 126 -13.45 7.10 -6.17
C HIS A 126 -12.64 5.80 -6.35
N TYR A 127 -13.00 4.71 -5.67
CA TYR A 127 -12.23 3.46 -5.68
C TYR A 127 -13.12 2.26 -6.05
N PRO A 128 -12.96 1.68 -7.25
CA PRO A 128 -13.84 0.61 -7.75
C PRO A 128 -13.89 -0.67 -6.91
N SER A 129 -12.80 -0.99 -6.21
CA SER A 129 -12.67 -2.16 -5.34
C SER A 129 -11.95 -1.72 -4.08
N CYS A 130 -12.73 -1.40 -3.05
CA CYS A 130 -12.23 -0.87 -1.80
C CYS A 130 -12.88 -1.51 -0.57
N SER A 131 -12.17 -1.42 0.54
CA SER A 131 -12.67 -1.59 1.89
C SER A 131 -12.24 -0.36 2.68
N TYR A 132 -13.03 0.00 3.68
CA TYR A 132 -12.77 1.15 4.52
C TYR A 132 -13.26 0.87 5.94
N GLY A 133 -12.79 1.66 6.90
CA GLY A 133 -13.18 1.53 8.29
C GLY A 133 -12.83 2.77 9.09
N VAL A 134 -13.58 3.02 10.15
CA VAL A 134 -13.28 4.09 11.11
C VAL A 134 -13.34 3.51 12.51
N TYR A 135 -12.25 3.66 13.26
CA TYR A 135 -12.08 3.02 14.56
C TYR A 135 -11.60 4.02 15.61
N PRO A 136 -12.07 3.96 16.86
CA PRO A 136 -11.47 4.71 17.95
C PRO A 136 -10.04 4.22 18.18
N THR A 137 -9.14 5.13 18.50
CA THR A 137 -7.73 4.84 18.81
C THR A 137 -7.26 5.72 19.96
N ASP A 138 -6.06 5.45 20.47
CA ASP A 138 -5.40 6.24 21.52
C ASP A 138 -6.28 6.41 22.77
N ASN A 139 -6.88 5.31 23.23
CA ASN A 139 -7.83 5.29 24.35
C ASN A 139 -9.01 6.26 24.15
N ASP A 140 -9.59 6.25 22.94
CA ASP A 140 -10.75 7.06 22.53
C ASP A 140 -10.45 8.57 22.41
N SER A 141 -9.17 8.96 22.39
CA SER A 141 -8.74 10.36 22.15
C SER A 141 -8.51 10.70 20.67
N ALA A 142 -8.61 9.72 19.78
CA ALA A 142 -8.57 9.92 18.34
C ALA A 142 -9.41 8.89 17.59
N ALA A 143 -9.69 9.15 16.31
CA ALA A 143 -10.26 8.18 15.39
C ALA A 143 -9.29 7.91 14.23
N ALA A 144 -9.05 6.63 13.95
CA ALA A 144 -8.35 6.17 12.77
C ALA A 144 -9.34 5.98 11.62
N ILE A 145 -9.05 6.56 10.47
CA ILE A 145 -9.78 6.40 9.21
C ILE A 145 -8.89 5.61 8.26
N LEU A 146 -9.37 4.44 7.87
CA LEU A 146 -8.65 3.51 7.00
C LEU A 146 -9.39 3.37 5.67
N LEU A 147 -8.63 3.43 4.58
CA LEU A 147 -9.11 3.10 3.24
C LEU A 147 -8.06 2.22 2.56
N VAL A 148 -8.50 1.09 2.01
CA VAL A 148 -7.67 0.22 1.19
C VAL A 148 -8.40 -0.07 -0.12
N ALA A 149 -7.70 0.07 -1.23
CA ALA A 149 -8.21 -0.28 -2.55
C ALA A 149 -7.24 -1.22 -3.26
N ASN A 150 -7.76 -2.34 -3.72
CA ASN A 150 -6.97 -3.43 -4.26
C ASN A 150 -7.41 -3.73 -5.70
N LYS A 151 -6.43 -3.91 -6.59
CA LYS A 151 -6.67 -4.43 -7.94
C LYS A 151 -5.58 -5.44 -8.28
N TYR A 152 -5.98 -6.71 -8.33
CA TYR A 152 -5.09 -7.82 -8.64
C TYR A 152 -5.44 -8.37 -10.01
N SER A 153 -4.41 -8.51 -10.86
CA SER A 153 -4.57 -9.00 -12.22
C SER A 153 -3.42 -9.94 -12.56
N PRO A 154 -3.32 -11.10 -11.86
CA PRO A 154 -2.20 -12.02 -12.04
C PRO A 154 -2.09 -12.57 -13.46
N ASN A 155 -3.23 -12.78 -14.14
CA ASN A 155 -3.25 -13.18 -15.57
C ASN A 155 -2.65 -12.12 -16.51
N ASN A 156 -2.54 -10.87 -16.06
CA ASN A 156 -1.90 -9.77 -16.78
C ASN A 156 -0.57 -9.37 -16.12
N PHE A 157 -0.04 -10.20 -15.21
CA PHE A 157 1.25 -10.03 -14.55
C PHE A 157 1.39 -8.72 -13.76
N TRP A 158 0.30 -8.22 -13.15
CA TRP A 158 0.40 -7.06 -12.27
C TRP A 158 -0.60 -7.02 -11.14
N ASN A 159 -0.18 -6.41 -10.04
CA ASN A 159 -0.98 -6.17 -8.85
C ASN A 159 -0.77 -4.74 -8.35
N GLY A 160 -1.84 -4.15 -7.79
CA GLY A 160 -1.82 -2.82 -7.22
C GLY A 160 -2.60 -2.74 -5.91
N ARG A 161 -2.06 -1.96 -4.98
CA ARG A 161 -2.69 -1.64 -3.70
C ARG A 161 -2.49 -0.16 -3.37
N TYR A 162 -3.59 0.49 -3.02
CA TYR A 162 -3.64 1.81 -2.43
C TYR A 162 -4.07 1.66 -0.97
N ARG A 163 -3.37 2.32 -0.05
CA ARG A 163 -3.75 2.40 1.38
C ARG A 163 -3.68 3.85 1.81
N ALA A 164 -4.70 4.33 2.51
CA ALA A 164 -4.66 5.61 3.18
C ALA A 164 -5.10 5.43 4.63
N ILE A 165 -4.26 5.94 5.53
CA ILE A 165 -4.46 5.83 6.99
C ILE A 165 -4.39 7.25 7.52
N TYR A 166 -5.48 7.72 8.14
CA TYR A 166 -5.54 9.04 8.76
C TYR A 166 -5.91 8.92 10.22
N THR A 167 -5.39 9.82 11.04
CA THR A 167 -5.72 9.97 12.45
C THR A 167 -6.35 11.34 12.66
N VAL A 168 -7.55 11.35 13.24
CA VAL A 168 -8.32 12.54 13.57
C VAL A 168 -8.36 12.68 15.10
N PRO A 169 -7.74 13.71 15.69
CA PRO A 169 -7.84 13.96 17.13
C PRO A 169 -9.28 14.26 17.58
N ILE A 170 -9.65 13.79 18.78
CA ILE A 170 -10.98 13.94 19.39
C ILE A 170 -10.80 14.58 20.78
N PRO A 171 -11.70 15.49 21.24
CA PRO A 171 -13.01 15.85 20.69
C PRO A 171 -12.99 16.94 19.61
N SER A 172 -11.87 17.63 19.42
CA SER A 172 -11.70 18.65 18.40
C SER A 172 -10.44 18.38 17.59
N ALA A 173 -10.60 18.30 16.27
CA ALA A 173 -9.49 18.11 15.35
C ALA A 173 -9.06 19.47 14.77
N ASP A 174 -7.88 19.96 15.14
CA ASP A 174 -7.25 21.10 14.48
C ASP A 174 -6.46 20.66 13.25
N THR A 175 -5.92 19.44 13.28
CA THR A 175 -5.11 18.87 12.21
C THR A 175 -5.33 17.37 12.12
N ILE A 176 -5.56 16.88 10.90
CA ILE A 176 -5.54 15.45 10.58
C ILE A 176 -4.12 15.12 10.12
N THR A 177 -3.54 14.08 10.70
CA THR A 177 -2.30 13.48 10.20
C THR A 177 -2.65 12.19 9.48
N GLY A 178 -1.85 11.80 8.49
CA GLY A 178 -2.04 10.53 7.83
C GLY A 178 -0.92 10.19 6.87
N THR A 179 -1.00 9.00 6.30
CA THR A 179 -0.05 8.50 5.33
C THR A 179 -0.78 7.78 4.20
N ILE A 180 -0.42 8.12 2.96
CA ILE A 180 -0.89 7.44 1.76
C ILE A 180 0.23 6.54 1.25
N HIS A 181 -0.07 5.26 1.05
CA HIS A 181 0.82 4.27 0.47
C HIS A 181 0.28 3.78 -0.87
N ILE A 182 1.15 3.70 -1.87
CA ILE A 182 0.83 3.13 -3.18
C ILE A 182 1.90 2.10 -3.53
N ASN A 183 1.45 0.88 -3.78
CA ASN A 183 2.27 -0.24 -4.18
C ASN A 183 1.74 -0.78 -5.51
N VAL A 184 2.60 -0.87 -6.52
CA VAL A 184 2.30 -1.53 -7.80
C VAL A 184 3.46 -2.47 -8.12
N HIS A 185 3.14 -3.67 -8.58
CA HIS A 185 4.11 -4.67 -9.02
C HIS A 185 3.69 -5.16 -10.41
N TYR A 186 4.60 -5.09 -11.36
CA TYR A 186 4.45 -5.61 -12.73
C TYR A 186 5.61 -6.56 -13.02
N TYR A 187 5.30 -7.76 -13.49
CA TYR A 187 6.26 -8.86 -13.58
C TYR A 187 6.16 -9.67 -14.89
N GLU A 188 5.68 -9.07 -15.97
CA GLU A 188 5.77 -9.66 -17.31
C GLU A 188 7.18 -9.45 -17.88
N ASP A 189 7.90 -10.53 -18.18
CA ASP A 189 9.26 -10.52 -18.77
C ASP A 189 10.29 -9.66 -18.00
N GLY A 190 10.04 -9.41 -16.72
CA GLY A 190 10.85 -8.54 -15.88
C GLY A 190 10.25 -8.41 -14.47
N ASN A 191 10.79 -7.50 -13.68
CA ASN A 191 10.21 -7.14 -12.38
C ASN A 191 10.36 -5.63 -12.17
N VAL A 192 9.23 -4.94 -12.12
CA VAL A 192 9.14 -3.50 -11.88
C VAL A 192 8.18 -3.27 -10.72
N SER A 193 8.65 -2.56 -9.69
CA SER A 193 7.85 -2.21 -8.53
C SER A 193 7.85 -0.70 -8.30
N LEU A 194 6.65 -0.15 -8.07
CA LEU A 194 6.44 1.19 -7.54
C LEU A 194 6.07 1.07 -6.07
N ASN A 195 6.85 1.73 -5.21
CA ASN A 195 6.55 1.87 -3.79
C ASN A 195 6.60 3.35 -3.42
N THR A 196 5.46 3.93 -3.07
CA THR A 196 5.36 5.33 -2.66
C THR A 196 4.73 5.42 -1.29
N THR A 197 5.30 6.25 -0.42
CA THR A 197 4.74 6.60 0.88
C THR A 197 4.76 8.12 0.99
N LYS A 198 3.59 8.72 1.21
CA LYS A 198 3.43 10.16 1.33
C LYS A 198 2.75 10.51 2.65
N PRO A 199 3.46 11.14 3.61
CA PRO A 199 2.82 11.71 4.77
C PRO A 199 1.95 12.91 4.36
N VAL A 200 0.81 13.07 5.04
CA VAL A 200 -0.18 14.11 4.79
C VAL A 200 -0.51 14.78 6.13
N SER A 201 -0.59 16.11 6.11
CA SER A 201 -1.07 16.91 7.24
C SER A 201 -2.12 17.88 6.71
N ILE A 202 -3.32 17.84 7.28
CA ILE A 202 -4.50 18.58 6.81
C ILE A 202 -5.00 19.45 7.95
N SER A 203 -4.82 20.76 7.85
CA SER A 203 -5.43 21.69 8.80
C SER A 203 -6.94 21.72 8.63
N LEU A 204 -7.65 21.72 9.75
CA LEU A 204 -9.11 21.80 9.82
C LEU A 204 -9.54 23.10 10.48
N SER A 205 -10.78 23.50 10.20
CA SER A 205 -11.44 24.54 11.00
C SER A 205 -11.99 23.90 12.28
N PRO A 206 -12.06 24.64 13.40
CA PRO A 206 -12.68 24.13 14.63
C PRO A 206 -14.10 23.63 14.37
N ASN A 207 -14.48 22.51 15.02
CA ASN A 207 -15.80 21.88 14.89
C ASN A 207 -16.18 21.48 13.44
N SER A 208 -15.19 21.09 12.62
CA SER A 208 -15.45 20.57 11.28
C SER A 208 -16.34 19.32 11.34
N SER A 209 -17.38 19.29 10.50
CA SER A 209 -18.24 18.11 10.36
C SER A 209 -17.51 16.94 9.71
N ALA A 210 -18.02 15.71 9.91
CA ALA A 210 -17.51 14.52 9.26
C ALA A 210 -17.39 14.68 7.73
N ASP A 211 -18.41 15.25 7.07
CA ASP A 211 -18.36 15.52 5.62
C ASP A 211 -17.28 16.52 5.23
N THR A 212 -17.03 17.52 6.06
CA THR A 212 -15.95 18.49 5.81
C THR A 212 -14.59 17.81 5.95
N ILE A 213 -14.42 16.96 6.95
CA ILE A 213 -13.21 16.15 7.16
C ILE A 213 -12.93 15.26 5.95
N ILE A 214 -13.91 14.47 5.50
CA ILE A 214 -13.73 13.58 4.35
C ILE A 214 -13.48 14.37 3.06
N LYS A 215 -14.16 15.51 2.83
CA LYS A 215 -13.87 16.38 1.67
C LYS A 215 -12.42 16.88 1.65
N ARG A 216 -11.85 17.19 2.82
CA ARG A 216 -10.45 17.63 2.92
C ARG A 216 -9.48 16.48 2.67
N ILE A 217 -9.80 15.28 3.15
CA ILE A 217 -9.08 14.05 2.80
C ILE A 217 -9.12 13.81 1.30
N ALA A 218 -10.29 13.86 0.67
CA ALA A 218 -10.47 13.68 -0.77
C ALA A 218 -9.62 14.67 -1.60
N ALA A 219 -9.53 15.93 -1.16
CA ALA A 219 -8.67 16.93 -1.81
C ALA A 219 -7.17 16.57 -1.70
N ALA A 220 -6.75 16.05 -0.55
CA ALA A 220 -5.36 15.61 -0.34
C ALA A 220 -5.02 14.35 -1.16
N GLU A 221 -5.93 13.38 -1.24
CA GLU A 221 -5.79 12.18 -2.08
C GLU A 221 -5.70 12.57 -3.57
N ARG A 222 -6.58 13.46 -4.04
CA ARG A 222 -6.53 13.98 -5.42
C ARG A 222 -5.21 14.69 -5.70
N ALA A 223 -4.73 15.52 -4.79
CA ALA A 223 -3.46 16.22 -4.94
C ALA A 223 -2.28 15.23 -5.03
N GLN A 224 -2.29 14.16 -4.22
CA GLN A 224 -1.30 13.10 -4.29
C GLN A 224 -1.33 12.36 -5.64
N GLN A 225 -2.52 12.04 -6.15
CA GLN A 225 -2.66 11.38 -7.45
C GLN A 225 -2.11 12.23 -8.60
N LEU A 226 -2.44 13.53 -8.63
CA LEU A 226 -1.93 14.47 -9.63
C LEU A 226 -0.41 14.62 -9.54
N GLU A 227 0.12 14.75 -8.33
CA GLU A 227 1.57 14.84 -8.12
C GLU A 227 2.31 13.59 -8.60
N LEU A 228 1.75 12.40 -8.36
CA LEU A 228 2.33 11.14 -8.84
C LEU A 228 2.35 11.09 -10.37
N SER A 229 1.26 11.51 -11.02
CA SER A 229 1.20 11.61 -12.48
C SER A 229 2.26 12.56 -13.02
N ASP A 230 2.40 13.75 -12.44
CA ASP A 230 3.41 14.73 -12.84
C ASP A 230 4.83 14.20 -12.59
N ALA A 231 5.05 13.46 -11.50
CA ALA A 231 6.33 12.84 -11.20
C ALA A 231 6.75 11.84 -12.28
N PHE A 232 5.82 11.01 -12.78
CA PHE A 232 6.10 10.10 -13.90
C PHE A 232 6.46 10.84 -15.18
N SER A 233 5.74 11.90 -15.53
CA SER A 233 6.07 12.76 -16.68
C SER A 233 7.49 13.32 -16.55
N ARG A 234 7.83 13.91 -15.39
CA ARG A 234 9.17 14.45 -15.12
C ARG A 234 10.27 13.39 -15.17
N LEU A 235 10.03 12.20 -14.62
CA LEU A 235 10.99 11.08 -14.64
C LEU A 235 11.29 10.64 -16.07
N SER A 236 10.24 10.51 -16.90
CA SER A 236 10.36 10.07 -18.29
C SER A 236 11.09 11.08 -19.19
N GLU A 237 10.85 12.38 -18.99
CA GLU A 237 11.44 13.44 -19.82
C GLU A 237 12.80 13.91 -19.32
N GLY A 238 13.08 13.78 -18.02
CA GLY A 238 14.31 14.22 -17.38
C GLY A 238 15.24 13.07 -17.04
N ALA A 239 15.05 12.48 -15.86
CA ALA A 239 16.01 11.57 -15.23
C ALA A 239 16.36 10.36 -16.13
N PHE A 240 15.38 9.70 -16.73
CA PHE A 240 15.64 8.54 -17.58
C PHE A 240 16.41 8.89 -18.86
N LYS A 241 16.13 10.03 -19.49
CA LYS A 241 16.92 10.51 -20.64
C LYS A 241 18.34 10.90 -20.25
N GLY A 242 18.53 11.36 -19.01
CA GLY A 242 19.84 11.67 -18.43
C GLY A 242 20.70 10.43 -18.21
N LEU A 243 20.11 9.30 -17.80
CA LEU A 243 20.81 8.03 -17.61
C LEU A 243 21.25 7.41 -18.92
N ARG A 244 20.32 7.26 -19.87
CA ARG A 244 20.61 6.69 -21.19
C ARG A 244 19.79 7.37 -22.25
N ARG A 245 20.48 8.03 -23.19
CA ARG A 245 19.85 8.62 -24.36
C ARG A 245 19.29 7.51 -25.26
N GLN A 246 18.12 7.76 -25.85
CA GLN A 246 17.54 6.86 -26.86
C GLN A 246 18.45 6.74 -28.09
N LEU A 247 19.14 7.82 -28.46
CA LEU A 247 20.15 7.86 -29.51
C LEU A 247 21.39 8.64 -29.03
N PRO A 248 22.58 8.34 -29.59
CA PRO A 248 23.76 9.19 -29.45
C PRO A 248 23.50 10.66 -29.78
N ILE A 249 24.41 11.56 -29.40
CA ILE A 249 24.28 13.01 -29.66
C ILE A 249 24.07 13.29 -31.16
N THR A 250 24.67 12.49 -32.02
CA THR A 250 24.54 12.54 -33.48
C THR A 250 23.12 12.25 -34.00
N ARG A 251 22.21 11.75 -33.14
CA ARG A 251 20.84 11.34 -33.50
C ARG A 251 20.80 10.23 -34.56
N GLN A 252 21.84 9.41 -34.62
CA GLN A 252 21.96 8.26 -35.52
C GLN A 252 22.42 7.03 -34.72
N LYS A 253 22.08 5.82 -35.20
CA LYS A 253 22.61 4.59 -34.61
C LYS A 253 24.13 4.57 -34.74
N VAL A 254 24.80 3.91 -33.81
CA VAL A 254 26.26 3.77 -33.84
C VAL A 254 26.67 3.00 -35.09
N GLU A 255 27.53 3.61 -35.91
CA GLU A 255 28.17 2.96 -37.04
C GLU A 255 29.36 2.15 -36.55
N TRP A 256 29.12 0.88 -36.19
CA TRP A 256 30.14 0.01 -35.58
C TRP A 256 31.41 -0.16 -36.44
N GLU A 257 31.29 -0.13 -37.78
CA GLU A 257 32.42 -0.21 -38.71
C GLU A 257 33.40 0.96 -38.52
N LYS A 258 32.90 2.16 -38.24
CA LYS A 258 33.74 3.34 -38.00
C LYS A 258 34.39 3.32 -36.63
N VAL A 259 33.73 2.74 -35.62
CA VAL A 259 34.23 2.69 -34.23
C VAL A 259 35.58 1.97 -34.14
N GLY A 260 35.78 0.89 -34.92
CA GLY A 260 37.06 0.17 -34.96
C GLY A 260 38.20 0.93 -35.67
N GLY A 261 37.87 1.90 -36.53
CA GLY A 261 38.83 2.69 -37.31
C GLY A 261 39.17 4.07 -36.71
N TYR A 262 38.40 4.56 -35.74
CA TYR A 262 38.63 5.86 -35.10
C TYR A 262 39.89 5.82 -34.22
N ARG A 263 40.96 6.48 -34.67
CA ARG A 263 42.13 6.79 -33.82
C ARG A 263 41.84 8.05 -33.00
N LEU A 264 41.07 7.89 -31.91
CA LEU A 264 40.67 8.99 -31.01
C LEU A 264 41.84 9.91 -30.61
N GLY A 265 43.06 9.38 -30.47
CA GLY A 265 44.22 10.16 -30.05
C GLY A 265 44.71 11.25 -31.02
N GLN A 266 44.51 11.11 -32.33
CA GLN A 266 44.99 12.10 -33.31
C GLN A 266 44.01 13.26 -33.53
N ASP A 267 42.71 13.01 -33.42
CA ASP A 267 41.68 14.02 -33.69
C ASP A 267 41.37 14.91 -32.46
N ILE A 268 41.71 14.45 -31.25
CA ILE A 268 41.48 15.21 -30.00
C ILE A 268 42.60 16.23 -29.73
N SER A 269 43.82 16.00 -30.25
CA SER A 269 44.98 16.86 -29.93
C SER A 269 45.02 18.19 -30.70
N GLY A 270 44.00 18.53 -31.50
CA GLY A 270 44.01 19.75 -32.29
C GLY A 270 45.19 19.77 -33.25
N GLY A 271 45.12 18.99 -34.33
CA GLY A 271 46.08 19.04 -35.43
C GLY A 271 46.09 20.41 -36.12
N LYS A 272 46.72 21.42 -35.50
CA LYS A 272 47.44 22.46 -36.24
C LYS A 272 48.67 21.78 -36.83
N GLY A 273 48.59 21.42 -38.10
CA GLY A 273 49.66 20.67 -38.76
C GLY A 273 49.60 20.78 -40.28
N ARG A 274 49.89 22.00 -40.76
CA ARG A 274 50.16 22.45 -42.14
C ARG A 274 48.98 22.59 -43.10
#